data_AF-A0A804K7H4-F1
#
_entry.id   AF-A0A804K7H4-F1
#
_cell.length_a   1.000
_cell.length_b   1.000
_cell.length_c   1.000
_cell.angle_alpha   90.00
_cell.angle_beta   90.00
_cell.angle_gamma   90.00
#
_symmetry.space_group_name_H-M   'P 1'
#
loop_
_entity.id
_entity.type
_entity.pdbx_description
1 polymer ?
#
loop_
_entity_poly.entity_id
_entity_poly.type
_entity_poly.pdbx_seq_one_letter_code
_entity_poly.pdbx_strand_id
1 'polypeptide(L)'
;MQIVVPLTSSAYHLELNLKSLAKNARHALMAIVKEITENYVDTSEFSDASFKTDFKVIVLYEVNKVTENVQNLIKWIMECYTHACKIIICCEDDADILDCIKNRCELIYVDAPVTHEIKEVLFQIAMNEGFELPAKFATGVATKCKQNLRKAIMALEACKVHNYPFIDGQPIPIGWEEVLVEIAAEILADPSPKRLVSTRGKLQKLLVEFVHPRLILQKLVEQFLKGIEARLKRGLYYWHAYYDKRLPVGTSALLKLEEFIAKFMSMHRKSFSKPLYI
;
A
#
# COMPACT_ATOMS: atom_id res chain seq x y z
N MET A 1 24.24 -14.84 8.34
CA MET A 1 23.26 -13.74 8.53
C MET A 1 21.90 -14.31 8.17
N GLN A 2 20.96 -14.39 9.11
CA GLN A 2 19.60 -14.90 8.83
C GLN A 2 18.80 -13.80 8.11
N ILE A 3 18.29 -14.11 6.91
CA ILE A 3 17.46 -13.20 6.13
C ILE A 3 16.01 -13.59 6.38
N VAL A 4 15.21 -12.69 6.96
CA VAL A 4 13.77 -12.89 7.15
C VAL A 4 13.06 -12.34 5.92
N VAL A 5 12.31 -13.19 5.23
CA VAL A 5 11.55 -12.86 4.02
C VAL A 5 10.06 -12.95 4.37
N PRO A 6 9.28 -11.86 4.29
CA PRO A 6 7.84 -11.94 4.42
C PRO A 6 7.28 -12.67 3.20
N LEU A 7 6.69 -13.84 3.43
CA LEU A 7 6.14 -14.72 2.41
C LEU A 7 4.71 -15.06 2.77
N THR A 8 3.80 -14.98 1.80
CA THR A 8 2.45 -15.54 1.95
C THR A 8 2.45 -16.90 1.26
N SER A 9 2.11 -17.95 2.00
CA SER A 9 2.14 -19.32 1.50
C SER A 9 0.81 -20.03 1.67
N SER A 10 0.51 -20.89 0.70
CA SER A 10 -0.59 -21.84 0.71
C SER A 10 -0.04 -23.23 0.39
N ALA A 11 -0.88 -24.26 0.54
CA ALA A 11 -0.54 -25.63 0.14
C ALA A 11 -0.14 -25.71 -1.35
N TYR A 12 -0.73 -24.88 -2.20
CA TYR A 12 -0.58 -24.97 -3.67
C TYR A 12 0.16 -23.79 -4.32
N HIS A 13 0.30 -22.67 -3.61
CA HIS A 13 0.96 -21.48 -4.16
C HIS A 13 1.80 -20.73 -3.14
N LEU A 14 2.71 -19.88 -3.63
CA LEU A 14 3.54 -18.98 -2.86
C LEU A 14 3.48 -17.60 -3.49
N GLU A 15 3.30 -16.57 -2.68
CA GLU A 15 3.27 -15.19 -3.14
C GLU A 15 4.45 -14.39 -2.59
N LEU A 16 5.08 -13.61 -3.45
CA LEU A 16 6.25 -12.81 -3.08
C LEU A 16 6.23 -11.42 -3.73
N ASN A 17 6.35 -10.38 -2.90
CA ASN A 17 6.56 -9.02 -3.36
C ASN A 17 8.06 -8.72 -3.47
N LEU A 18 8.55 -8.56 -4.70
CA LEU A 18 9.98 -8.43 -4.97
C LEU A 18 10.54 -7.04 -4.63
N LYS A 19 9.72 -5.98 -4.70
CA LYS A 19 10.15 -4.60 -4.36
C LYS A 19 10.59 -4.51 -2.90
N SER A 20 9.83 -5.13 -2.00
CA SER A 20 10.16 -5.17 -0.57
C SER A 20 11.51 -5.86 -0.28
N LEU A 21 11.96 -6.69 -1.24
CA LEU A 21 13.12 -7.56 -1.12
C LEU A 21 14.26 -7.19 -2.06
N ALA A 22 14.25 -6.02 -2.72
CA ALA A 22 15.15 -5.69 -3.83
C ALA A 22 16.64 -6.04 -3.61
N LYS A 23 17.18 -5.90 -2.40
CA LYS A 23 18.57 -6.27 -2.06
C LYS A 23 18.80 -7.78 -1.90
N ASN A 24 17.80 -8.51 -1.42
CA ASN A 24 17.87 -9.93 -1.08
C ASN A 24 17.03 -10.83 -1.99
N ALA A 25 16.40 -10.27 -3.02
CA ALA A 25 15.46 -10.95 -3.91
C ALA A 25 16.07 -12.21 -4.54
N ARG A 26 17.35 -12.17 -4.92
CA ARG A 26 18.10 -13.33 -5.44
C ARG A 26 18.14 -14.49 -4.45
N HIS A 27 18.46 -14.21 -3.18
CA HIS A 27 18.54 -15.23 -2.14
C HIS A 27 17.16 -15.79 -1.81
N ALA A 28 16.14 -14.93 -1.75
CA ALA A 28 14.76 -15.33 -1.50
C ALA A 28 14.22 -16.24 -2.62
N LEU A 29 14.39 -15.87 -3.89
CA LEU A 29 13.95 -16.67 -5.03
C LEU A 29 14.64 -18.05 -5.06
N MET A 30 15.95 -18.10 -4.86
CA MET A 30 16.68 -19.38 -4.84
C MET A 30 16.27 -20.27 -3.68
N ALA A 31 16.05 -19.70 -2.49
CA ALA A 31 15.57 -20.46 -1.34
C ALA A 31 14.20 -21.08 -1.59
N ILE A 32 13.27 -20.31 -2.17
CA ILE A 32 11.92 -20.78 -2.52
C ILE A 32 11.97 -21.89 -3.55
N VAL A 33 12.76 -21.73 -4.62
CA VAL A 33 12.88 -22.77 -5.66
C VAL A 33 13.48 -24.05 -5.10
N LYS A 34 14.46 -23.93 -4.21
CA LYS A 34 15.04 -25.08 -3.52
C LYS A 34 14.00 -25.79 -2.66
N GLU A 35 13.24 -25.05 -1.86
CA GLU A 35 12.15 -25.60 -1.03
C GLU A 35 11.07 -26.30 -1.88
N ILE A 36 10.70 -25.73 -3.03
CA ILE A 36 9.72 -26.34 -3.95
C ILE A 36 10.29 -27.64 -4.53
N THR A 37 11.56 -27.64 -4.92
CA THR A 37 12.20 -28.82 -5.53
C THR A 37 12.34 -29.95 -4.53
N GLU A 38 12.74 -29.67 -3.29
CA GLU A 38 12.84 -30.67 -2.21
C GLU A 38 11.47 -31.30 -1.93
N ASN A 39 10.42 -30.49 -1.77
CA ASN A 39 9.06 -30.98 -1.55
C ASN A 39 8.50 -31.77 -2.73
N TYR A 40 8.90 -31.43 -3.96
CA TYR A 40 8.50 -32.13 -5.19
C TYR A 40 9.14 -33.53 -5.29
N VAL A 41 10.42 -33.66 -4.93
CA VAL A 41 11.13 -34.95 -4.94
C VAL A 41 10.55 -35.90 -3.88
N ASP A 42 10.27 -35.40 -2.66
CA ASP A 42 9.71 -36.21 -1.58
C ASP A 42 8.27 -36.71 -1.86
N THR A 43 7.51 -36.02 -2.71
CA THR A 43 6.17 -36.47 -3.13
C THR A 43 6.17 -37.42 -4.32
N SER A 44 7.28 -37.53 -5.06
CA SER A 44 7.39 -38.44 -6.20
C SER A 44 7.66 -39.90 -5.81
N GLU A 45 8.15 -40.15 -4.58
CA GLU A 45 8.49 -41.50 -4.10
C GLU A 45 7.31 -42.25 -3.44
N PHE A 46 6.18 -41.60 -3.17
CA PHE A 46 4.99 -42.22 -2.57
C PHE A 46 3.72 -41.91 -3.39
N SER A 47 3.43 -42.79 -4.34
CA SER A 47 2.18 -42.80 -5.10
C SER A 47 0.99 -43.07 -4.20
N ASP A 48 0.03 -42.14 -4.13
CA ASP A 48 -1.39 -42.50 -4.04
C ASP A 48 -2.27 -41.41 -4.66
N ALA A 49 -3.16 -41.87 -5.54
CA ALA A 49 -3.98 -41.06 -6.41
C ALA A 49 -5.16 -40.43 -5.67
N SER A 50 -5.17 -39.11 -5.54
CA SER A 50 -6.34 -38.23 -5.73
C SER A 50 -6.01 -36.79 -5.32
N PHE A 51 -6.07 -35.85 -6.27
CA PHE A 51 -5.97 -34.39 -6.07
C PHE A 51 -4.64 -33.80 -5.55
N LYS A 52 -3.48 -34.23 -6.08
CA LYS A 52 -2.23 -33.46 -5.92
C LYS A 52 -1.85 -32.82 -7.25
N THR A 53 -1.77 -31.49 -7.28
CA THR A 53 -1.28 -30.76 -8.46
C THR A 53 0.21 -31.01 -8.61
N ASP A 54 0.64 -31.49 -9.78
CA ASP A 54 2.04 -31.82 -10.12
C ASP A 54 3.02 -30.63 -10.07
N PHE A 55 2.57 -29.44 -9.68
CA PHE A 55 3.39 -28.24 -9.64
C PHE A 55 2.89 -27.27 -8.56
N LYS A 56 3.80 -26.42 -8.06
CA LYS A 56 3.47 -25.30 -7.18
C LYS A 56 3.43 -23.99 -7.97
N VAL A 57 2.46 -23.12 -7.69
CA VAL A 57 2.37 -21.81 -8.35
C VAL A 57 3.15 -20.76 -7.55
N ILE A 58 3.97 -19.96 -8.23
CA ILE A 58 4.69 -18.83 -7.64
C ILE A 58 4.11 -17.55 -8.22
N VAL A 59 3.52 -16.70 -7.38
CA VAL A 59 3.02 -15.38 -7.75
C VAL A 59 4.05 -14.32 -7.37
N LEU A 60 4.57 -13.62 -8.37
CA LEU A 60 5.58 -12.57 -8.21
C LEU A 60 4.96 -11.20 -8.45
N TYR A 61 4.97 -10.34 -7.44
CA TYR A 61 4.48 -8.96 -7.55
C TYR A 61 5.61 -7.95 -7.79
N GLU A 62 5.31 -6.91 -8.57
CA GLU A 62 6.19 -5.76 -8.85
C GLU A 62 7.53 -6.16 -9.49
N VAL A 63 7.53 -7.13 -10.42
CA VAL A 63 8.73 -7.57 -11.16
C VAL A 63 9.33 -6.43 -11.99
N ASN A 64 8.51 -5.52 -12.51
CA ASN A 64 8.98 -4.33 -13.25
C ASN A 64 9.88 -3.41 -12.41
N LYS A 65 9.82 -3.47 -11.07
CA LYS A 65 10.60 -2.61 -10.16
C LYS A 65 11.93 -3.26 -9.72
N VAL A 66 12.27 -4.45 -10.22
CA VAL A 66 13.53 -5.14 -9.88
C VAL A 66 14.63 -4.93 -10.93
N THR A 67 15.87 -5.17 -10.53
CA THR A 67 17.02 -5.11 -11.44
C THR A 67 16.98 -6.21 -12.50
N GLU A 68 17.56 -5.94 -13.68
CA GLU A 68 17.65 -6.91 -14.79
C GLU A 68 18.28 -8.24 -14.37
N ASN A 69 19.26 -8.22 -13.45
CA ASN A 69 19.88 -9.44 -12.92
C ASN A 69 18.87 -10.36 -12.20
N VAL A 70 17.90 -9.78 -11.49
CA VAL A 70 16.83 -10.55 -10.82
C VAL A 70 15.82 -11.05 -11.85
N GLN A 71 15.52 -10.26 -12.88
CA GLN A 71 14.66 -10.69 -13.99
C GLN A 71 15.29 -11.86 -14.76
N ASN A 72 16.59 -11.80 -15.07
CA ASN A 72 17.33 -12.89 -15.69
C ASN A 72 17.32 -14.17 -14.82
N LEU A 73 17.36 -14.02 -13.50
CA LEU A 73 17.19 -15.15 -12.59
C LEU A 73 15.78 -15.75 -12.67
N ILE A 74 14.73 -14.91 -12.70
CA ILE A 74 13.35 -15.39 -12.85
C ILE A 74 13.21 -16.18 -14.16
N LYS A 75 13.75 -15.67 -15.27
CA LYS A 75 13.81 -16.39 -16.54
C LYS A 75 14.49 -17.75 -16.40
N TRP A 76 15.66 -17.80 -15.76
CA TRP A 76 16.37 -19.07 -15.55
C TRP A 76 15.54 -20.06 -14.73
N ILE A 77 14.83 -19.58 -13.69
CA ILE A 77 13.92 -20.41 -12.89
C ILE A 77 12.77 -20.95 -13.76
N MET A 78 12.16 -20.10 -14.58
CA MET A 78 11.09 -20.51 -15.51
C MET A 78 11.54 -21.60 -16.47
N GLU A 79 12.78 -21.55 -16.94
CA GLU A 79 13.38 -22.51 -17.88
C GLU A 79 13.79 -23.83 -17.20
N CYS A 80 14.41 -23.77 -16.01
CA CYS A 80 14.93 -24.96 -15.35
C CYS A 80 13.86 -25.74 -14.56
N TYR A 81 12.81 -25.08 -14.07
CA TYR A 81 11.85 -25.67 -13.13
C TYR A 81 10.42 -25.75 -13.67
N THR A 82 10.24 -25.77 -15.00
CA THR A 82 8.92 -25.77 -15.65
C THR A 82 8.00 -26.94 -15.24
N HIS A 83 8.61 -28.06 -14.80
CA HIS A 83 7.91 -29.26 -14.34
C HIS A 83 7.42 -29.14 -12.89
N ALA A 84 8.19 -28.46 -12.03
CA ALA A 84 7.92 -28.38 -10.59
C ALA A 84 7.17 -27.09 -10.19
N CYS A 85 7.30 -26.01 -10.97
CA CYS A 85 6.62 -24.75 -10.69
C CYS A 85 6.05 -24.04 -11.92
N LYS A 86 4.97 -23.30 -11.69
CA LYS A 86 4.40 -22.33 -12.65
C LYS A 86 4.50 -20.94 -12.05
N ILE A 87 4.79 -19.94 -12.87
CA ILE A 87 5.02 -18.57 -12.40
C ILE A 87 3.96 -17.65 -12.97
N ILE A 88 3.33 -16.87 -12.09
CA ILE A 88 2.42 -15.76 -12.43
C ILE A 88 3.16 -14.47 -12.08
N ILE A 89 3.31 -13.59 -13.07
CA ILE A 89 3.98 -12.30 -12.92
C ILE A 89 2.92 -11.20 -12.92
N CYS A 90 2.82 -10.47 -11.81
CA CYS A 90 1.89 -9.37 -11.64
C CYS A 90 2.66 -8.04 -11.64
N CYS A 91 2.45 -7.23 -12.68
CA CYS A 91 3.06 -5.91 -12.85
C CYS A 91 2.01 -4.88 -13.28
N GLU A 92 2.28 -3.60 -12.98
CA GLU A 92 1.41 -2.48 -13.41
C GLU A 92 1.68 -2.13 -14.87
N ASP A 93 2.96 -2.04 -15.26
CA ASP A 93 3.41 -1.77 -16.62
C ASP A 93 4.42 -2.84 -17.06
N ASP A 94 4.44 -3.13 -18.36
CA ASP A 94 5.34 -4.13 -18.96
C ASP A 94 6.62 -3.51 -19.55
N ALA A 95 6.76 -2.18 -19.59
CA ALA A 95 7.87 -1.48 -20.22
C ALA A 95 9.26 -1.90 -19.69
N ASP A 96 9.37 -2.11 -18.37
CA ASP A 96 10.63 -2.46 -17.71
C ASP A 96 10.86 -3.99 -17.61
N ILE A 97 9.96 -4.79 -18.17
CA ILE A 97 10.09 -6.25 -18.19
C ILE A 97 10.90 -6.67 -19.42
N LEU A 98 11.94 -7.49 -19.21
CA LEU A 98 12.75 -8.02 -20.31
C LEU A 98 11.89 -8.83 -21.31
N ASP A 99 12.08 -8.58 -22.61
CA ASP A 99 11.38 -9.29 -23.69
C ASP A 99 11.56 -10.81 -23.63
N CYS A 100 12.69 -11.27 -23.09
CA CYS A 100 12.98 -12.68 -22.91
C CYS A 100 12.06 -13.39 -21.90
N ILE A 101 11.45 -12.64 -20.98
CA ILE A 101 10.39 -13.12 -20.08
C ILE A 101 9.04 -13.02 -20.81
N LYS A 102 8.75 -11.87 -21.43
CA LYS A 102 7.48 -11.64 -22.15
C LYS A 102 7.19 -12.71 -23.19
N ASN A 103 8.19 -13.07 -24.00
CA ASN A 103 8.07 -14.08 -25.06
C ASN A 103 7.82 -15.51 -24.53
N ARG A 104 8.00 -15.75 -23.22
CA ARG A 104 7.78 -17.05 -22.58
C ARG A 104 6.49 -17.10 -21.76
N CYS A 105 5.84 -15.95 -21.55
CA CYS A 105 4.61 -15.84 -20.77
C CYS A 105 3.43 -15.58 -21.70
N GLU A 106 2.26 -16.08 -21.29
CA GLU A 106 1.00 -15.59 -21.85
C GLU A 106 0.69 -14.22 -21.22
N LEU A 107 0.52 -13.20 -22.07
CA LEU A 107 0.28 -11.82 -21.63
C LEU A 107 -1.22 -11.61 -21.46
N ILE A 108 -1.64 -11.39 -20.21
CA ILE A 108 -3.02 -11.06 -19.85
C ILE A 108 -3.06 -9.59 -19.44
N TYR A 109 -3.68 -8.76 -20.28
CA TYR A 109 -3.90 -7.35 -19.96
C TYR A 109 -5.21 -7.19 -19.18
N VAL A 110 -5.13 -6.53 -18.03
CA VAL A 110 -6.29 -6.22 -17.19
C VAL A 110 -6.52 -4.71 -17.27
N ASP A 111 -7.45 -4.31 -18.13
CA ASP A 111 -7.78 -2.91 -18.32
C ASP A 111 -8.45 -2.31 -17.08
N ALA A 112 -8.24 -1.00 -16.89
CA ALA A 112 -8.87 -0.29 -15.79
C ALA A 112 -10.40 -0.23 -16.01
N PRO A 113 -11.21 -0.52 -14.98
CA PRO A 113 -12.66 -0.58 -15.11
C PRO A 113 -13.23 0.78 -15.50
N VAL A 114 -14.23 0.75 -16.37
CA VAL A 114 -14.91 1.97 -16.81
C VAL A 114 -15.86 2.48 -15.72
N THR A 115 -16.23 3.76 -15.81
CA THR A 115 -17.02 4.42 -14.76
C THR A 115 -18.36 3.74 -14.48
N HIS A 116 -18.97 3.07 -15.47
CA HIS A 116 -20.24 2.37 -15.27
C HIS A 116 -20.06 1.06 -14.49
N GLU A 117 -19.03 0.26 -14.80
CA GLU A 117 -18.67 -0.96 -14.07
C GLU A 117 -18.35 -0.66 -12.60
N ILE A 118 -17.62 0.43 -12.34
CA ILE A 118 -17.34 0.85 -10.97
C ILE A 118 -18.65 1.14 -10.22
N LYS A 119 -19.61 1.83 -10.84
CA LYS A 119 -20.91 2.10 -10.19
C LYS A 119 -21.65 0.82 -9.88
N GLU A 120 -21.67 -0.13 -10.80
CA GLU A 120 -22.32 -1.43 -10.61
C GLU A 120 -21.76 -2.16 -9.39
N VAL A 121 -20.43 -2.23 -9.26
CA VAL A 121 -19.78 -2.81 -8.08
C VAL A 121 -20.15 -2.06 -6.80
N LEU A 122 -20.17 -0.72 -6.82
CA LEU A 122 -20.57 0.07 -5.65
C LEU A 122 -22.04 -0.17 -5.24
N PHE A 123 -22.94 -0.34 -6.22
CA PHE A 123 -24.33 -0.70 -5.95
C PHE A 123 -24.46 -2.11 -5.38
N GLN A 124 -23.73 -3.09 -5.93
CA GLN A 124 -23.70 -4.46 -5.39
C GLN A 124 -23.22 -4.47 -3.93
N ILE A 125 -22.16 -3.71 -3.62
CA ILE A 125 -21.68 -3.56 -2.24
C ILE A 125 -22.75 -2.94 -1.35
N ALA A 126 -23.41 -1.86 -1.79
CA ALA A 126 -24.46 -1.20 -1.02
C ALA A 126 -25.66 -2.10 -0.73
N MET A 127 -26.08 -2.91 -1.71
CA MET A 127 -27.14 -3.90 -1.55
C MET A 127 -26.75 -4.99 -0.54
N ASN A 128 -25.55 -5.55 -0.65
CA ASN A 128 -25.07 -6.61 0.25
C ASN A 128 -24.90 -6.11 1.70
N GLU A 129 -24.52 -4.84 1.85
CA GLU A 129 -24.31 -4.17 3.13
C GLU A 129 -25.58 -3.50 3.71
N GLY A 130 -26.71 -3.56 2.99
CA GLY A 130 -28.01 -3.08 3.46
C GLY A 130 -28.12 -1.56 3.64
N PHE A 131 -27.51 -0.75 2.77
CA PHE A 131 -27.67 0.71 2.81
C PHE A 131 -28.05 1.32 1.46
N GLU A 132 -28.73 2.46 1.49
CA GLU A 132 -29.13 3.16 0.27
C GLU A 132 -27.99 3.99 -0.30
N LEU A 133 -27.66 3.77 -1.57
CA LEU A 133 -26.63 4.51 -2.30
C LEU A 133 -27.27 5.37 -3.41
N PRO A 134 -27.28 6.70 -3.30
CA PRO A 134 -27.79 7.55 -4.37
C PRO A 134 -26.96 7.44 -5.66
N ALA A 135 -27.62 7.31 -6.81
CA ALA A 135 -26.94 7.12 -8.10
C ALA A 135 -26.02 8.28 -8.50
N LYS A 136 -26.39 9.52 -8.13
CA LYS A 136 -25.55 10.70 -8.32
C LYS A 136 -24.26 10.62 -7.50
N PHE A 137 -24.36 10.16 -6.25
CA PHE A 137 -23.20 10.00 -5.37
C PHE A 137 -22.27 8.89 -5.88
N ALA A 138 -22.81 7.73 -6.26
CA ALA A 138 -22.04 6.65 -6.89
C ALA A 138 -21.30 7.13 -8.15
N THR A 139 -21.95 7.97 -8.96
CA THR A 139 -21.32 8.60 -10.12
C THR A 139 -20.18 9.53 -9.73
N GLY A 140 -20.39 10.38 -8.71
CA GLY A 140 -19.36 11.27 -8.17
C GLY A 140 -18.13 10.51 -7.67
N VAL A 141 -18.33 9.38 -6.97
CA VAL A 141 -17.23 8.51 -6.51
C VAL A 141 -16.50 7.91 -7.71
N ALA A 142 -17.22 7.27 -8.64
CA ALA A 142 -16.64 6.62 -9.80
C ALA A 142 -15.82 7.57 -10.69
N THR A 143 -16.28 8.82 -10.89
CA THR A 143 -15.55 9.83 -11.66
C THR A 143 -14.30 10.31 -10.91
N LYS A 144 -14.37 10.55 -9.60
CA LYS A 144 -13.23 11.05 -8.82
C LYS A 144 -12.12 10.00 -8.62
N CYS A 145 -12.45 8.71 -8.65
CA CYS A 145 -11.50 7.63 -8.42
C CYS A 145 -10.55 7.33 -9.59
N LYS A 146 -10.71 8.03 -10.74
CA LYS A 146 -9.85 7.86 -11.93
C LYS A 146 -9.66 6.38 -12.32
N GLN A 147 -10.78 5.67 -12.47
CA GLN A 147 -10.81 4.23 -12.85
C GLN A 147 -10.14 3.26 -11.85
N ASN A 148 -9.86 3.70 -10.62
CA ASN A 148 -9.32 2.82 -9.58
C ASN A 148 -10.44 2.30 -8.67
N LEU A 149 -10.81 1.03 -8.84
CA LEU A 149 -11.89 0.39 -8.08
C LEU A 149 -11.59 0.31 -6.57
N ARG A 150 -10.35 -0.01 -6.20
CA ARG A 150 -9.95 -0.06 -4.77
C ARG A 150 -10.16 1.30 -4.11
N LYS A 151 -9.74 2.39 -4.75
CA LYS A 151 -9.97 3.76 -4.25
C LYS A 151 -11.47 4.07 -4.15
N ALA A 152 -12.29 3.59 -5.07
CA ALA A 152 -13.75 3.80 -5.03
C ALA A 152 -14.40 3.09 -3.84
N ILE A 153 -14.04 1.84 -3.60
CA ILE A 153 -14.55 1.05 -2.46
C ILE A 153 -14.14 1.70 -1.14
N MET A 154 -12.86 2.04 -0.99
CA MET A 154 -12.35 2.70 0.22
C MET A 154 -13.01 4.08 0.45
N ALA A 155 -13.25 4.85 -0.63
CA ALA A 155 -13.93 6.13 -0.53
C ALA A 155 -15.39 5.97 -0.10
N LEU A 156 -16.10 4.97 -0.63
CA LEU A 156 -17.47 4.64 -0.24
C LEU A 156 -17.55 4.23 1.24
N GLU A 157 -16.65 3.34 1.68
CA GLU A 157 -16.54 2.91 3.08
C GLU A 157 -16.29 4.11 4.00
N ALA A 158 -15.32 4.96 3.66
CA ALA A 158 -15.00 6.16 4.44
C ALA A 158 -16.21 7.10 4.52
N CYS A 159 -16.97 7.27 3.44
CA CYS A 159 -18.18 8.11 3.44
C CYS A 159 -19.30 7.50 4.30
N LYS A 160 -19.50 6.17 4.25
CA LYS A 160 -20.52 5.46 5.04
C LYS A 160 -20.25 5.60 6.54
N VAL A 161 -19.00 5.39 6.97
CA VAL A 161 -18.65 5.41 8.41
C VAL A 161 -18.85 6.78 9.04
N HIS A 162 -18.64 7.86 8.28
CA HIS A 162 -18.58 9.21 8.85
C HIS A 162 -19.80 10.09 8.54
N ASN A 163 -20.47 9.86 7.40
CA ASN A 163 -21.47 10.79 6.83
C ASN A 163 -22.62 10.02 6.18
N TYR A 164 -23.18 9.03 6.86
CA TYR A 164 -24.44 8.38 6.45
C TYR A 164 -25.63 8.98 7.23
N PRO A 165 -26.78 9.28 6.58
CA PRO A 165 -27.16 9.02 5.19
C PRO A 165 -26.48 9.95 4.17
N PHE A 166 -26.26 9.46 2.95
CA PHE A 166 -25.58 10.23 1.90
C PHE A 166 -26.43 11.39 1.38
N ILE A 167 -25.80 12.55 1.22
CA ILE A 167 -26.42 13.75 0.64
C ILE A 167 -25.79 14.14 -0.70
N ASP A 168 -26.59 14.74 -1.58
CA ASP A 168 -26.10 15.29 -2.84
C ASP A 168 -25.04 16.38 -2.58
N GLY A 169 -23.88 16.27 -3.23
CA GLY A 169 -22.77 17.22 -3.08
C GLY A 169 -21.84 16.95 -1.89
N GLN A 170 -22.01 15.84 -1.18
CA GLN A 170 -21.09 15.44 -0.12
C GLN A 170 -19.65 15.33 -0.64
N PRO A 171 -18.65 15.84 0.10
CA PRO A 171 -17.26 15.66 -0.24
C PRO A 171 -16.88 14.19 -0.14
N ILE A 172 -16.09 13.74 -1.12
CA ILE A 172 -15.63 12.35 -1.23
C ILE A 172 -14.12 12.40 -1.00
N PRO A 173 -13.61 11.79 0.08
CA PRO A 173 -12.21 11.89 0.47
C PRO A 173 -11.35 11.00 -0.43
N ILE A 174 -10.97 11.50 -1.61
CA ILE A 174 -10.07 10.84 -2.56
C ILE A 174 -8.82 11.70 -2.75
N GLY A 175 -7.64 11.08 -2.76
CA GLY A 175 -6.37 11.78 -3.01
C GLY A 175 -5.84 12.60 -1.81
N TRP A 176 -6.53 12.56 -0.66
CA TRP A 176 -6.08 13.23 0.56
C TRP A 176 -4.70 12.76 1.05
N GLU A 177 -4.34 11.52 0.74
CA GLU A 177 -3.04 10.95 1.08
C GLU A 177 -1.88 11.67 0.38
N GLU A 178 -2.04 12.05 -0.89
CA GLU A 178 -1.01 12.72 -1.69
C GLU A 178 -0.69 14.09 -1.07
N VAL A 179 -1.72 14.83 -0.67
CA VAL A 179 -1.59 16.12 0.05
C VAL A 179 -0.80 15.94 1.36
N LEU A 180 -1.02 14.85 2.10
CA LEU A 180 -0.30 14.58 3.34
C LEU A 180 1.15 14.13 3.11
N VAL A 181 1.43 13.43 2.01
CA VAL A 181 2.80 13.11 1.59
C VAL A 181 3.58 14.38 1.31
N GLU A 182 2.99 15.31 0.54
CA GLU A 182 3.60 16.62 0.26
C GLU A 182 3.83 17.42 1.54
N ILE A 183 2.82 17.52 2.41
CA ILE A 183 2.94 18.20 3.71
C ILE A 183 4.07 17.59 4.54
N ALA A 184 4.14 16.26 4.63
CA ALA A 184 5.15 15.60 5.43
C ALA A 184 6.55 15.86 4.87
N ALA A 185 6.73 15.81 3.55
CA ALA A 185 8.00 16.13 2.89
C ALA A 185 8.42 17.59 3.13
N GLU A 186 7.50 18.54 3.02
CA GLU A 186 7.73 19.96 3.32
C GLU A 186 8.18 20.18 4.77
N ILE A 187 7.56 19.49 5.73
CA ILE A 187 7.88 19.60 7.16
C ILE A 187 9.23 18.95 7.49
N LEU A 188 9.52 17.81 6.88
CA LEU A 188 10.81 17.11 7.06
C LEU A 188 11.97 17.95 6.50
N ALA A 189 11.75 18.63 5.37
CA ALA A 189 12.74 19.52 4.76
C ALA A 189 12.95 20.82 5.56
N ASP A 190 11.87 21.46 6.01
CA ASP A 190 11.92 22.72 6.77
C ASP A 190 10.92 22.69 7.94
N PRO A 191 11.36 22.27 9.15
CA PRO A 191 10.47 22.18 10.30
C PRO A 191 10.24 23.55 10.96
N SER A 192 9.86 24.61 10.20
CA SER A 192 9.72 25.97 10.71
C SER A 192 8.31 26.40 11.13
N PRO A 193 8.18 27.37 12.06
CA PRO A 193 6.88 27.94 12.40
C PRO A 193 6.18 28.56 11.19
N LYS A 194 6.95 29.12 10.24
CA LYS A 194 6.42 29.62 8.96
C LYS A 194 5.78 28.48 8.15
N ARG A 195 6.43 27.30 8.13
CA ARG A 195 5.90 26.10 7.47
C ARG A 195 4.60 25.63 8.11
N LEU A 196 4.52 25.62 9.43
CA LEU A 196 3.31 25.24 10.17
C LEU A 196 2.09 26.08 9.75
N VAL A 197 2.26 27.40 9.59
CA VAL A 197 1.19 28.29 9.12
C VAL A 197 0.75 27.95 7.69
N SER A 198 1.69 27.62 6.80
CA SER A 198 1.36 27.16 5.44
C SER A 198 0.61 25.82 5.44
N THR A 199 0.97 24.91 6.34
CA THR A 199 0.35 23.59 6.46
C THR A 199 -1.08 23.66 6.99
N ARG A 200 -1.38 24.63 7.87
CA ARG A 200 -2.73 24.87 8.43
C ARG A 200 -3.80 24.91 7.34
N GLY A 201 -3.60 25.70 6.28
CA GLY A 201 -4.58 25.85 5.20
C GLY A 201 -4.86 24.54 4.47
N LYS A 202 -3.81 23.72 4.24
CA LYS A 202 -3.95 22.41 3.61
C LYS A 202 -4.69 21.43 4.54
N LEU A 203 -4.37 21.39 5.83
CA LEU A 203 -5.08 20.55 6.82
C LEU A 203 -6.55 20.95 6.98
N GLN A 204 -6.82 22.26 7.00
CA GLN A 204 -8.19 22.76 7.06
C GLN A 204 -8.99 22.30 5.84
N LYS A 205 -8.41 22.37 4.64
CA LYS A 205 -9.03 21.83 3.42
C LYS A 205 -9.34 20.33 3.54
N LEU A 206 -8.39 19.53 4.03
CA LEU A 206 -8.60 18.09 4.23
C LEU A 206 -9.73 17.77 5.23
N LEU A 207 -9.81 18.54 6.32
CA LEU A 207 -10.88 18.39 7.30
C LEU A 207 -12.25 18.82 6.75
N VAL A 208 -12.29 19.87 5.92
CA VAL A 208 -13.51 20.32 5.23
C VAL A 208 -13.94 19.32 4.16
N GLU A 209 -13.01 18.60 3.54
CA GLU A 209 -13.28 17.48 2.64
C GLU A 209 -13.63 16.17 3.38
N PHE A 210 -13.84 16.25 4.71
CA PHE A 210 -14.23 15.15 5.61
C PHE A 210 -13.26 13.97 5.65
N VAL A 211 -11.97 14.24 5.53
CA VAL A 211 -10.94 13.25 5.86
C VAL A 211 -10.90 13.09 7.38
N HIS A 212 -11.15 11.87 7.87
CA HIS A 212 -11.20 11.64 9.30
C HIS A 212 -9.87 12.02 9.98
N PRO A 213 -9.88 12.82 11.06
CA PRO A 213 -8.66 13.30 11.69
C PRO A 213 -7.67 12.19 12.08
N ARG A 214 -8.17 11.00 12.48
CA ARG A 214 -7.30 9.86 12.80
C ARG A 214 -6.53 9.35 11.60
N LEU A 215 -7.15 9.33 10.42
CA LEU A 215 -6.48 8.93 9.17
C LEU A 215 -5.39 9.93 8.80
N ILE A 216 -5.66 11.23 8.99
CA ILE A 216 -4.66 12.29 8.81
C ILE A 216 -3.47 12.05 9.74
N LEU A 217 -3.73 11.86 11.03
CA LEU A 217 -2.70 11.63 12.05
C LEU A 217 -1.88 10.37 11.73
N GLN A 218 -2.54 9.26 11.41
CA GLN A 218 -1.89 8.00 11.07
C GLN A 218 -1.00 8.14 9.83
N LYS A 219 -1.50 8.78 8.77
CA LYS A 219 -0.75 8.97 7.53
C LYS A 219 0.45 9.88 7.73
N LEU A 220 0.32 10.97 8.48
CA LEU A 220 1.45 11.85 8.82
C LEU A 220 2.54 11.10 9.59
N VAL A 221 2.17 10.27 10.57
CA VAL A 221 3.12 9.43 11.31
C VAL A 221 3.83 8.46 10.38
N GLU A 222 3.11 7.80 9.49
CA GLU A 222 3.70 6.89 8.49
C GLU A 222 4.77 7.60 7.65
N GLN A 223 4.50 8.82 7.19
CA GLN A 223 5.45 9.59 6.38
C GLN A 223 6.63 10.11 7.21
N PHE A 224 6.39 10.62 8.43
CA PHE A 224 7.47 11.06 9.30
C PHE A 224 8.42 9.91 9.68
N LEU A 225 7.91 8.70 9.91
CA LEU A 225 8.73 7.52 10.24
C LEU A 225 9.71 7.14 9.12
N LYS A 226 9.39 7.46 7.85
CA LYS A 226 10.26 7.25 6.69
C LYS A 226 11.42 8.24 6.64
N GLY A 227 11.22 9.47 7.15
CA GLY A 227 12.19 10.56 7.08
C GLY A 227 13.05 10.78 8.32
N ILE A 228 12.78 10.11 9.44
CA ILE A 228 13.49 10.32 10.72
C ILE A 228 14.43 9.18 11.12
N GLU A 229 15.43 9.53 11.91
CA GLU A 229 16.36 8.59 12.54
C GLU A 229 15.67 7.68 13.57
N ALA A 230 16.26 6.48 13.78
CA ALA A 230 15.71 5.45 14.68
C ALA A 230 15.47 5.94 16.12
N ARG A 231 16.34 6.82 16.66
CA ARG A 231 16.21 7.36 18.03
C ARG A 231 14.92 8.16 18.26
N LEU A 232 14.37 8.77 17.21
CA LEU A 232 13.16 9.59 17.29
C LEU A 232 11.86 8.78 17.15
N LYS A 233 11.93 7.57 16.56
CA LYS A 233 10.76 6.74 16.27
C LYS A 233 9.93 6.42 17.52
N ARG A 234 10.59 6.07 18.63
CA ARG A 234 9.92 5.81 19.92
C ARG A 234 9.16 7.03 20.43
N GLY A 235 9.76 8.22 20.33
CA GLY A 235 9.12 9.47 20.72
C GLY A 235 7.91 9.78 19.85
N LEU A 236 8.03 9.58 18.54
CA LEU A 236 6.92 9.77 17.59
C LEU A 236 5.75 8.82 17.89
N TYR A 237 6.01 7.53 18.16
CA TYR A 237 4.95 6.58 18.55
C TYR A 237 4.23 7.00 19.84
N TYR A 238 4.98 7.48 20.84
CA TYR A 238 4.38 7.98 22.09
C TYR A 238 3.42 9.15 21.81
N TRP A 239 3.86 10.15 21.03
CA TRP A 239 3.02 11.29 20.70
C TRP A 239 1.84 10.92 19.81
N HIS A 240 2.03 10.00 18.86
CA HIS A 240 0.91 9.46 18.07
C HIS A 240 -0.19 8.90 18.98
N ALA A 241 0.15 8.00 19.91
CA ALA A 241 -0.81 7.42 20.84
C ALA A 241 -1.44 8.47 21.78
N TYR A 242 -0.67 9.49 22.19
CA TYR A 242 -1.16 10.58 23.03
C TYR A 242 -2.23 11.43 22.31
N TYR A 243 -1.98 11.81 21.06
CA TYR A 243 -2.91 12.63 20.29
C TYR A 243 -4.09 11.85 19.75
N ASP A 244 -3.91 10.58 19.36
CA ASP A 244 -5.01 9.73 18.85
C ASP A 244 -6.15 9.56 19.86
N LYS A 245 -5.81 9.47 21.16
CA LYS A 245 -6.81 9.42 22.25
C LYS A 245 -7.52 10.76 22.51
N ARG A 246 -6.96 11.87 22.04
CA ARG A 246 -7.39 13.25 22.35
C ARG A 246 -7.86 14.01 21.10
N LEU A 247 -7.98 13.31 19.98
CA LEU A 247 -8.33 13.91 18.71
C LEU A 247 -9.86 14.05 18.62
N PRO A 248 -10.40 15.28 18.54
CA PRO A 248 -11.83 15.46 18.35
C PRO A 248 -12.20 15.13 16.90
N VAL A 249 -13.50 14.99 16.63
CA VAL A 249 -14.02 14.65 15.30
C VAL A 249 -14.26 15.93 14.48
N GLY A 250 -14.13 15.82 13.16
CA GLY A 250 -14.43 16.89 12.21
C GLY A 250 -13.43 18.06 12.25
N THR A 251 -13.89 19.25 11.88
CA THR A 251 -13.05 20.45 11.71
C THR A 251 -12.41 20.96 13.00
N SER A 252 -12.99 20.65 14.16
CA SER A 252 -12.43 20.97 15.48
C SER A 252 -11.07 20.31 15.76
N ALA A 253 -10.73 19.26 15.00
CA ALA A 253 -9.46 18.54 15.12
C ALA A 253 -8.24 19.33 14.62
N LEU A 254 -8.45 20.40 13.86
CA LEU A 254 -7.38 21.19 13.26
C LEU A 254 -6.33 21.61 14.29
N LEU A 255 -6.78 22.15 15.43
CA LEU A 255 -5.89 22.62 16.50
C LEU A 255 -5.03 21.49 17.09
N LYS A 256 -5.60 20.29 17.24
CA LYS A 256 -4.88 19.13 17.79
C LYS A 256 -3.91 18.53 16.78
N LEU A 257 -4.25 18.51 15.50
CA LEU A 257 -3.34 18.12 14.43
C LEU A 257 -2.16 19.09 14.32
N GLU A 258 -2.41 20.39 14.46
CA GLU A 258 -1.34 21.41 14.50
C GLU A 258 -0.45 21.27 15.72
N GLU A 259 -1.02 21.03 16.90
CA GLU A 259 -0.27 20.80 18.13
C GLU A 259 0.66 19.58 17.98
N PHE A 260 0.17 18.50 17.36
CA PHE A 260 0.96 17.33 17.03
C PHE A 260 2.11 17.67 16.06
N ILE A 261 1.85 18.40 14.98
CA ILE A 261 2.90 18.77 14.01
C ILE A 261 3.94 19.70 14.66
N ALA A 262 3.51 20.70 15.42
CA ALA A 262 4.41 21.58 16.16
C ALA A 262 5.29 20.78 17.14
N LYS A 263 4.71 19.77 17.80
CA LYS A 263 5.46 18.87 18.67
C LYS A 263 6.49 18.06 17.90
N PHE A 264 6.11 17.51 16.75
CA PHE A 264 7.03 16.80 15.86
C PHE A 264 8.18 17.70 15.39
N MET A 265 7.89 18.89 14.89
CA MET A 265 8.90 19.88 14.46
C MET A 265 9.89 20.22 15.58
N SER A 266 9.40 20.38 16.82
CA SER A 266 10.25 20.62 17.99
C SER A 266 11.19 19.45 18.28
N MET A 267 10.67 18.21 18.22
CA MET A 267 11.50 17.01 18.41
C MET A 267 12.54 16.86 17.31
N HIS A 268 12.14 17.07 16.06
CA HIS A 268 13.02 16.98 14.89
C HIS A 268 14.16 18.00 14.97
N ARG A 269 13.86 19.28 15.26
CA ARG A 269 14.87 20.33 15.44
C ARG A 269 15.89 20.04 16.55
N LYS A 270 15.41 19.56 17.70
CA LYS A 270 16.28 19.21 18.84
C LYS A 270 17.26 18.08 18.51
N SER A 271 16.94 17.25 17.53
CA SER A 271 17.82 16.18 17.04
C SER A 271 19.03 16.73 16.27
N PHE A 272 18.86 17.84 15.53
CA PHE A 272 19.96 18.50 14.81
C PHE A 272 20.80 19.39 15.71
N SER A 273 20.21 19.96 16.77
CA SER A 273 20.90 20.90 17.66
C SER A 273 21.70 20.22 18.78
N LYS A 274 21.58 18.90 18.98
CA LYS A 274 22.45 18.17 19.91
C LYS A 274 23.75 17.82 19.17
N PRO A 275 24.91 18.34 19.60
CA PRO A 275 26.19 17.83 19.12
C PRO A 275 26.23 16.33 19.41
N LEU A 276 26.71 15.56 18.43
CA LEU A 276 27.26 14.23 18.69
C LEU A 276 28.44 14.44 19.63
N TYR A 277 28.20 14.38 20.94
CA TYR A 277 29.27 14.19 21.90
C TYR A 277 29.79 12.78 21.70
N ILE A 278 30.96 12.71 21.07
CA ILE A 278 31.88 11.57 21.04
C ILE A 278 32.34 11.28 22.47
#